data_AF-A0A3N5EAH4-F1
#
_entry.id   AF-A0A3N5EAH4-F1
#
_cell.length_a   1.000
_cell.length_b   1.000
_cell.length_c   1.000
_cell.angle_alpha   90.00
_cell.angle_beta   90.00
_cell.angle_gamma   90.00
#
_symmetry.space_group_name_H-M   'P 1'
#
loop_
_entity.id
_entity.type
_entity.pdbx_description
1 polymer ?
#
loop_
_entity_poly.entity_id
_entity_poly.type
_entity_poly.pdbx_seq_one_letter_code
_entity_poly.pdbx_strand_id
1 'polypeptide(L)'
;MRDASSIQTRSKFLPFARPDLDGSEFDEVKEAMMSGWISTGPKVKLFEADFAQVVGARHAIAVNSCTAAMHLALEAIGLEPGD
;
A
#
# COMPACT_ATOMS: atom_id res chain seq x y z
N MET A 1 -19.75 -18.72 -37.43
CA MET A 1 -19.80 -17.42 -36.73
C MET A 1 -20.64 -17.61 -35.47
N ARG A 2 -20.10 -17.34 -34.27
CA ARG A 2 -20.91 -17.44 -33.03
C ARG A 2 -21.86 -16.24 -32.99
N ASP A 3 -23.12 -16.51 -32.69
CA ASP A 3 -24.19 -15.53 -32.57
C ASP A 3 -23.94 -14.59 -31.38
N ALA A 4 -23.66 -13.32 -31.67
CA ALA A 4 -23.39 -12.28 -30.69
C ALA A 4 -24.65 -11.86 -29.90
N SER A 5 -25.84 -12.29 -30.29
CA SER A 5 -27.10 -11.99 -29.58
C SER A 5 -27.24 -12.69 -28.22
N SER A 6 -26.33 -13.61 -27.91
CA SER A 6 -26.25 -14.34 -26.63
C SER A 6 -25.28 -13.74 -25.61
N ILE A 7 -24.56 -12.67 -25.95
CA ILE A 7 -23.62 -12.03 -25.01
C ILE A 7 -24.41 -11.23 -23.97
N GLN A 8 -24.61 -11.84 -22.81
CA GLN A 8 -25.18 -11.15 -21.65
C GLN A 8 -24.15 -10.18 -21.06
N THR A 9 -24.32 -8.89 -21.33
CA THR A 9 -23.57 -7.83 -20.67
C THR A 9 -24.13 -7.56 -19.28
N ARG A 10 -23.24 -7.41 -18.29
CA ARG A 10 -23.64 -7.10 -16.91
C ARG A 10 -24.36 -5.75 -16.87
N SER A 11 -25.49 -5.69 -16.17
CA SER A 11 -26.21 -4.43 -15.90
C SER A 11 -25.47 -3.53 -14.90
N LYS A 12 -24.63 -4.11 -14.04
CA LYS A 12 -23.83 -3.40 -13.04
C LYS A 12 -22.36 -3.37 -13.46
N PHE A 13 -21.75 -2.18 -13.39
CA PHE A 13 -20.33 -1.97 -13.65
C PHE A 13 -19.48 -2.92 -12.79
N LEU A 14 -18.61 -3.68 -13.46
CA LEU A 14 -17.63 -4.55 -12.82
C LEU A 14 -16.30 -3.78 -12.74
N PRO A 15 -15.91 -3.28 -11.56
CA PRO A 15 -14.63 -2.62 -11.39
C PRO A 15 -13.49 -3.60 -11.67
N PHE A 16 -12.37 -3.09 -12.19
CA PHE A 16 -11.14 -3.89 -12.28
C PHE A 16 -10.56 -4.19 -10.89
N ALA A 17 -10.54 -3.18 -10.01
CA ALA A 17 -10.12 -3.29 -8.63
C ALA A 17 -11.02 -2.44 -7.72
N ARG A 18 -11.29 -2.95 -6.53
CA ARG A 18 -11.85 -2.19 -5.41
C ARG A 18 -11.05 -2.54 -4.16
N PRO A 19 -10.63 -1.56 -3.34
CA PRO A 19 -10.11 -1.85 -2.01
C PRO A 19 -11.15 -2.62 -1.21
N ASP A 20 -10.69 -3.63 -0.48
CA ASP A 20 -11.47 -4.29 0.55
C ASP A 20 -11.23 -3.52 1.85
N LEU A 21 -12.30 -3.00 2.44
CA LEU A 21 -12.27 -2.17 3.65
C LEU A 21 -13.39 -2.66 4.56
N ASP A 22 -13.04 -3.04 5.79
CA ASP A 22 -13.99 -3.62 6.75
C ASP A 22 -14.47 -2.64 7.82
N GLY A 23 -13.88 -1.44 7.86
CA GLY A 23 -14.23 -0.40 8.84
C GLY A 23 -13.10 -0.13 9.82
N SER A 24 -12.26 -1.12 10.11
CA SER A 24 -11.15 -1.00 11.07
C SER A 24 -10.15 0.08 10.64
N GLU A 25 -9.96 0.27 9.34
CA GLU A 25 -9.06 1.30 8.81
C GLU A 25 -9.54 2.72 9.15
N PHE A 26 -10.85 2.94 9.23
CA PHE A 26 -11.41 4.23 9.61
C PHE A 26 -11.19 4.55 11.08
N ASP A 27 -11.29 3.54 11.94
CA ASP A 27 -11.02 3.70 13.37
C ASP A 27 -9.54 4.02 13.61
N GLU A 28 -8.63 3.35 12.90
CA GLU A 28 -7.18 3.63 12.96
C GLU A 28 -6.83 5.04 12.47
N VAL A 29 -7.42 5.48 11.35
CA VAL A 29 -7.25 6.84 10.83
C VAL A 29 -7.79 7.87 11.81
N LYS A 30 -8.97 7.63 12.38
CA LYS A 30 -9.58 8.52 13.37
C LYS A 30 -8.69 8.66 14.60
N GLU A 31 -8.14 7.57 15.13
CA GLU A 31 -7.22 7.61 16.26
C GLU A 31 -5.98 8.45 15.92
N ALA A 32 -5.39 8.26 14.74
CA ALA A 32 -4.25 9.05 14.28
C ALA A 32 -4.58 10.56 14.25
N MET A 33 -5.74 10.94 13.70
CA MET A 33 -6.20 12.33 13.65
C MET A 33 -6.41 12.91 15.05
N MET A 34 -7.06 12.17 15.95
CA MET A 34 -7.37 12.63 17.31
C MET A 34 -6.13 12.71 18.20
N SER A 35 -5.07 11.96 17.91
CA SER A 35 -3.80 12.01 18.64
C SER A 35 -3.03 13.33 18.44
N GLY A 36 -3.37 14.11 17.40
CA GLY A 36 -2.62 15.29 16.97
C GLY A 36 -1.34 14.97 16.17
N TRP A 37 -0.98 13.69 16.01
CA TRP A 37 0.20 13.25 15.27
C TRP A 37 -0.18 12.73 13.88
N ILE A 38 -0.39 13.66 12.94
CA ILE A 38 -0.95 13.36 11.60
C ILE A 38 0.09 13.02 10.52
N SER A 39 1.37 12.99 10.87
CA SER A 39 2.48 12.67 9.96
C SER A 39 3.33 11.52 10.52
N THR A 40 4.59 11.39 10.09
CA THR A 40 5.51 10.36 10.57
C THR A 40 5.59 10.35 12.09
N GLY A 41 5.23 9.23 12.71
CA GLY A 41 5.02 9.14 14.15
C GLY A 41 4.87 7.72 14.69
N PRO A 42 4.30 7.55 15.89
CA PRO A 42 4.21 6.25 16.57
C PRO A 42 3.52 5.16 15.74
N LYS A 43 2.42 5.47 15.05
CA LYS A 43 1.72 4.50 14.18
C LYS A 43 2.58 4.03 12.99
N VAL A 44 3.46 4.89 12.47
CA VAL A 44 4.42 4.49 11.43
C VAL A 44 5.46 3.52 12.00
N LYS A 45 5.94 3.76 13.22
CA LYS A 45 6.88 2.84 13.90
C LYS A 45 6.27 1.50 14.23
N LEU A 46 5.00 1.48 14.62
CA LEU A 46 4.25 0.24 14.80
C LEU A 46 4.15 -0.52 13.47
N PHE A 47 3.73 0.14 12.40
CA PHE A 47 3.64 -0.47 11.07
C PHE A 47 4.98 -1.02 10.59
N GLU A 48 6.09 -0.29 10.76
CA GLU A 48 7.43 -0.77 10.41
C GLU A 48 7.81 -2.04 11.18
N ALA A 49 7.52 -2.10 12.48
CA ALA A 49 7.81 -3.27 13.30
C ALA A 49 6.97 -4.50 12.88
N ASP A 50 5.65 -4.30 12.73
CA ASP A 50 4.72 -5.36 12.33
C ASP A 50 5.05 -5.87 10.93
N PHE A 51 5.33 -4.96 9.98
CA PHE A 51 5.66 -5.33 8.62
C PHE A 51 6.98 -6.09 8.54
N ALA A 52 8.01 -5.67 9.27
CA ALA A 52 9.29 -6.40 9.35
C ALA A 52 9.09 -7.83 9.85
N GLN A 53 8.22 -8.04 10.85
CA GLN A 53 7.86 -9.36 11.33
C GLN A 53 7.16 -10.19 10.25
N VAL A 54 6.17 -9.62 9.56
CA VAL A 54 5.41 -10.30 8.50
C VAL A 54 6.30 -10.77 7.35
N VAL A 55 7.25 -9.94 6.91
CA VAL A 55 8.12 -10.29 5.77
C VAL A 55 9.41 -11.01 6.17
N GLY A 56 9.66 -11.19 7.48
CA GLY A 56 10.87 -11.83 8.00
C GLY A 56 12.15 -11.00 7.81
N ALA A 57 12.02 -9.67 7.72
CA ALA A 57 13.17 -8.76 7.57
C ALA A 57 13.68 -8.30 8.94
N ARG A 58 14.97 -7.97 9.03
CA ARG A 58 15.54 -7.36 10.25
C ARG A 58 14.98 -5.96 10.52
N HIS A 59 14.72 -5.20 9.45
CA HIS A 59 14.24 -3.84 9.50
C HIS A 59 13.25 -3.60 8.36
N ALA A 60 12.27 -2.72 8.58
CA ALA A 60 11.42 -2.14 7.54
C ALA A 60 11.39 -0.62 7.70
N ILE A 61 11.27 0.10 6.58
CA ILE A 61 11.19 1.56 6.53
C ILE A 61 9.98 1.93 5.70
N ALA A 62 9.03 2.64 6.31
CA ALA A 62 7.81 3.07 5.63
C ALA A 62 8.07 4.36 4.85
N VAL A 63 7.61 4.39 3.60
CA VAL A 63 7.68 5.55 2.71
C VAL A 63 6.36 5.71 1.95
N ASN A 64 6.17 6.86 1.31
CA ASN A 64 4.89 7.22 0.69
C ASN A 64 4.53 6.43 -0.58
N SER A 65 5.46 5.64 -1.14
CA SER A 65 5.24 4.87 -2.37
C SER A 65 6.34 3.82 -2.58
N CYS A 66 6.04 2.76 -3.33
CA CYS A 66 7.07 1.81 -3.78
C CYS A 66 8.13 2.47 -4.67
N THR A 67 7.78 3.52 -5.43
CA THR A 67 8.76 4.26 -6.24
C THR A 67 9.81 4.93 -5.36
N ALA A 68 9.39 5.59 -4.27
CA ALA A 68 10.31 6.17 -3.30
C ALA A 68 11.14 5.08 -2.60
N ALA A 69 10.53 3.94 -2.26
CA ALA A 69 11.25 2.82 -1.64
C ALA A 69 12.36 2.30 -2.55
N MET A 70 12.04 2.09 -3.83
CA MET A 70 13.01 1.60 -4.82
C MET A 70 14.10 2.64 -5.09
N HIS A 71 13.71 3.92 -5.23
CA HIS A 71 14.70 5.00 -5.41
C HIS A 71 15.69 5.01 -4.24
N LEU A 72 15.20 5.04 -2.99
CA LEU A 72 16.08 5.01 -1.82
C LEU A 72 16.91 3.74 -1.72
N ALA A 73 16.39 2.59 -2.14
CA ALA A 73 17.14 1.34 -2.15
C ALA A 73 18.34 1.40 -3.11
N LEU A 74 18.14 1.93 -4.32
CA LEU A 74 19.21 2.08 -5.32
C LEU A 74 20.24 3.13 -4.87
N GLU A 75 19.79 4.24 -4.29
CA GLU A 75 20.68 5.26 -3.70
C GLU A 75 21.48 4.67 -2.52
N ALA A 76 20.87 3.85 -1.67
CA ALA A 76 21.52 3.29 -0.49
C ALA A 76 22.63 2.28 -0.82
N ILE A 77 22.53 1.57 -1.96
CA ILE A 77 23.59 0.70 -2.46
C ILE A 77 24.65 1.45 -3.28
N GLY A 78 24.44 2.74 -3.56
CA GLY A 78 25.35 3.58 -4.34
C GLY A 78 25.37 3.23 -5.82
N LEU A 79 24.20 2.94 -6.42
CA LEU A 79 24.11 2.62 -7.85
C LEU A 79 24.61 3.79 -8.72
N GLU A 80 25.49 3.52 -9.67
CA GLU A 80 26.09 4.49 -10.57
C GLU A 80 25.77 4.18 -12.06
N PRO A 81 25.92 5.16 -12.97
CA PRO A 81 25.77 4.90 -14.40
C PRO A 81 26.76 3.84 -14.90
N GLY A 82 26.24 2.72 -15.40
CA GLY A 82 27.05 1.65 -15.98
C GLY A 82 27.08 0.36 -15.16
N ASP A 83 26.49 0.36 -13.95
CA ASP A 83 26.15 -0.86 -13.21
C ASP A 83 25.04 -1.71 -13.89
#